data_AF-A0A7W1K5F4-F1
#
_entry.id   AF-A0A7W1K5F4-F1
#
_cell.length_a   1.000
_cell.length_b   1.000
_cell.length_c   1.000
_cell.angle_alpha   90.00
_cell.angle_beta   90.00
_cell.angle_gamma   90.00
#
_symmetry.space_group_name_H-M   'P 1'
#
loop_
_entity.id
_entity.type
_entity.pdbx_description
1 polymer ?
#
loop_
_entity_poly.entity_id
_entity_poly.type
_entity_poly.pdbx_seq_one_letter_code
_entity_poly.pdbx_strand_id
1 'polypeptide(L)' 'MTGERILVVEDNAKNMKLFRDVLVATGYRTLEATTGSEAVDMASEH' A
#
# COMPACT_ATOMS: atom_id res chain seq x y z
N MET A 1 15.61 6.13 -5.54
CA MET A 1 14.30 5.48 -5.28
C MET A 1 13.20 6.49 -5.00
N THR A 2 13.29 7.75 -5.44
CA THR A 2 12.27 8.77 -5.16
C THR A 2 11.17 8.70 -6.22
N GLY A 3 10.04 8.06 -5.90
CA GLY A 3 8.83 8.16 -6.72
C GLY A 3 8.03 6.88 -6.94
N GLU A 4 8.58 5.71 -6.61
CA GLU A 4 7.90 4.42 -6.80
C GLU A 4 6.71 4.29 -5.82
N ARG A 5 5.59 3.79 -6.34
CA ARG A 5 4.35 3.54 -5.58
C ARG A 5 4.23 2.05 -5.30
N ILE A 6 3.87 1.71 -4.06
CA ILE A 6 3.66 0.34 -3.61
C ILE A 6 2.20 0.19 -3.16
N LEU A 7 1.50 -0.80 -3.69
CA LEU A 7 0.18 -1.19 -3.22
C LEU A 7 0.32 -2.21 -2.09
N VAL A 8 -0.20 -1.88 -0.91
CA VAL A 8 -0.23 -2.74 0.27
C VAL A 8 -1.64 -3.27 0.44
N VAL A 9 -1.78 -4.61 0.54
CA VAL A 9 -3.06 -5.29 0.70
C VAL A 9 -3.07 -5.97 2.07
N GLU A 10 -3.85 -5.45 3.00
CA GLU A 10 -3.84 -5.91 4.39
C GLU A 10 -5.19 -5.61 5.07
N ASP A 11 -5.84 -6.63 5.63
CA ASP A 11 -7.15 -6.52 6.28
C ASP A 11 -7.04 -6.07 7.76
N ASN A 12 -5.86 -6.22 8.37
CA ASN A 12 -5.61 -5.76 9.71
C ASN A 12 -5.08 -4.31 9.76
N ALA A 13 -5.89 -3.40 10.30
CA ALA A 13 -5.55 -1.98 10.40
C ALA A 13 -4.22 -1.70 11.14
N LYS A 14 -3.80 -2.54 12.10
CA LYS A 14 -2.52 -2.37 12.81
C LYS A 14 -1.34 -2.70 11.90
N ASN A 15 -1.44 -3.78 11.14
CA ASN A 15 -0.41 -4.18 10.18
C ASN A 15 -0.33 -3.16 9.03
N MET A 16 -1.48 -2.71 8.52
CA MET A 16 -1.53 -1.68 7.47
C MET A 16 -0.77 -0.42 7.88
N LYS A 17 -1.01 0.06 9.10
CA LYS A 17 -0.29 1.20 9.65
C LYS A 17 1.22 0.94 9.73
N LEU A 18 1.63 -0.23 10.23
CA LEU A 18 3.04 -0.59 10.31
C LEU A 18 3.72 -0.56 8.93
N PHE A 19 3.10 -1.17 7.91
CA PHE A 19 3.66 -1.20 6.56
C PHE A 19 3.72 0.19 5.93
N ARG A 20 2.65 0.98 6.03
CA ARG A 20 2.66 2.37 5.55
C ARG A 20 3.81 3.15 6.19
N ASP A 21 3.91 3.12 7.51
CA ASP A 21 4.88 3.94 8.24
C ASP A 21 6.32 3.58 7.84
N VAL A 22 6.62 2.28 7.67
CA VAL A 22 7.94 1.80 7.19
C VAL A 22 8.22 2.20 5.74
N LEU A 23 7.24 2.03 4.84
CA LEU A 23 7.42 2.32 3.41
C LEU A 23 7.54 3.82 3.13
N VAL A 24 6.77 4.65 3.83
CA VAL A 24 6.88 6.11 3.74
C VAL A 24 8.22 6.58 4.31
N ALA A 25 8.66 6.04 5.45
CA ALA A 25 9.95 6.39 6.04
C ALA A 25 11.15 6.01 5.14
N THR A 26 10.99 5.00 4.29
CA THR A 26 12.00 4.58 3.30
C THR A 26 11.92 5.34 1.97
N GLY A 27 10.94 6.25 1.82
CA GLY A 27 10.82 7.16 0.68
C GLY A 27 9.86 6.69 -0.43
N TYR A 28 9.08 5.64 -0.19
CA TYR A 28 8.03 5.19 -1.10
C TYR A 28 6.71 5.91 -0.86
N ARG A 29 5.85 5.88 -1.87
CA ARG A 29 4.43 6.21 -1.72
C ARG A 29 3.63 4.93 -1.61
N THR A 30 2.61 4.91 -0.78
CA THR A 30 1.74 3.74 -0.59
C THR A 30 0.35 3.97 -1.15
N LEU A 31 -0.20 2.92 -1.75
CA LEU A 31 -1.62 2.72 -1.96
C LEU A 31 -2.05 1.60 -1.01
N GLU A 32 -3.29 1.65 -0.52
CA GLU A 32 -3.76 0.75 0.51
C GLU A 32 -5.07 0.11 0.06
N ALA A 33 -5.16 -1.20 0.20
CA ALA A 33 -6.38 -1.97 0.00
C ALA A 33 -6.59 -2.90 1.19
N THR A 34 -7.85 -3.09 1.57
CA THR A 34 -8.24 -3.97 2.69
C THR A 34 -8.72 -5.33 2.21
N THR A 35 -8.95 -5.47 0.90
CA THR A 35 -9.36 -6.72 0.28
C THR A 35 -8.56 -6.99 -1.00
N GLY A 36 -8.47 -8.27 -1.38
CA GLY A 36 -7.82 -8.65 -2.64
C GLY A 36 -8.53 -8.09 -3.87
N SER A 37 -9.86 -8.02 -3.87
CA SER A 37 -10.64 -7.48 -5.00
C SER A 37 -10.35 -5.99 -5.20
N GLU A 38 -10.42 -5.20 -4.12
CA GLU A 38 -10.05 -3.77 -4.14
C GLU A 38 -8.63 -3.57 -4.66
N ALA A 39 -7.68 -4.42 -4.23
CA ALA A 39 -6.31 -4.35 -4.68
C ALA A 39 -6.15 -4.61 -6.19
N VAL A 40 -6.86 -5.60 -6.74
CA VAL A 40 -6.83 -5.92 -8.16
C VAL A 40 -7.42 -4.79 -9.00
N ASP A 41 -8.52 -4.20 -8.53
CA ASP A 41 -9.16 -3.06 -9.19
C ASP A 41 -8.20 -1.86 -9.21
N MET A 42 -7.61 -1.50 -8.06
CA MET A 42 -6.64 -0.41 -7.95
C MET A 42 -5.38 -0.64 -8.78
N ALA A 43 -4.85 -1.87 -8.83
CA ALA A 43 -3.67 -2.20 -9.62
C ALA A 43 -3.93 -2.08 -11.14
N SER A 44 -5.19 -2.16 -11.57
CA SER A 44 -5.57 -2.01 -12.96
C SER A 44 -5.73 -0.53 -13.38
N GLU A 45 -5.90 0.38 -12.42
CA GLU A 45 -6.14 1.81 -12.64
C GLU A 45 -4.87 2.70 -12.55
N HIS A 46 -3.76 2.17 -12.04
CA HIS A 46 -2.55 2.92 -11.67
C HIS A 46 -1.28 2.48 -12.40
#